data_AF-A0A9E0BE84-F1
#
_entry.id   AF-A0A9E0BE84-F1
#
_cell.length_a   1.000
_cell.length_b   1.000
_cell.length_c   1.000
_cell.angle_alpha   90.00
_cell.angle_beta   90.00
_cell.angle_gamma   90.00
#
_symmetry.space_group_name_H-M   'P 1'
#
loop_
_entity.id
_entity.type
_entity.pdbx_description
1 polymer ?
#
loop_
_entity_poly.entity_id
_entity_poly.type
_entity_poly.pdbx_seq_one_letter_code
_entity_poly.pdbx_strand_id
1 'polypeptide(L)'
;MTGVYRIFGSQMSPYSIKVRSYCRYKQIPHVWIARGPGNDEEYRRFAKLPIVPTVATPDDQGMQDSTPIIEALEAKFPVRPVHPADPALAFISVLIEEFGDEWGNKLMFHHRWYAAVDADASAQTLARLSLPTENEEQVTGLTAMIRARMTGRGHFVGSSDATAPLIRAYLEELLDLLETHLADRKYLFGGRPAFGDFGLAAQLYEASIDPTVGSIIRGRAPTVLDWCYRMIEPRDDGPFETWESLKPTLSPILAYIGRYFLPWTDANARALAEGAAEFSVDLAGRPYVQPPQKYHAKSLTALRAKRAAVNDPGLAAVLAEAGCDRWLRTTN
;
A
#
# COMPACT_ATOMS: atom_id res chain seq x y z
N MET A 1 -18.79 12.24 -21.35
CA MET A 1 -17.50 11.52 -21.27
C MET A 1 -17.74 10.02 -21.50
N THR A 2 -18.33 9.63 -22.62
CA THR A 2 -18.53 8.21 -22.93
C THR A 2 -17.21 7.64 -23.47
N GLY A 3 -16.76 6.49 -22.96
CA GLY A 3 -15.59 5.77 -23.48
C GLY A 3 -14.29 5.78 -22.63
N VAL A 4 -14.27 6.40 -21.45
CA VAL A 4 -13.08 6.40 -20.56
C VAL A 4 -13.39 5.93 -19.16
N TYR A 5 -12.40 5.37 -18.47
CA TYR A 5 -12.50 5.04 -17.05
C TYR A 5 -12.51 6.31 -16.20
N ARG A 6 -13.39 6.40 -15.20
CA ARG A 6 -13.42 7.53 -14.25
C ARG A 6 -12.94 7.07 -12.90
N ILE A 7 -11.83 7.64 -12.42
CA ILE A 7 -11.25 7.31 -11.13
C ILE A 7 -11.67 8.37 -10.12
N PHE A 8 -12.63 8.04 -9.25
CA PHE A 8 -12.97 8.85 -8.08
C PHE A 8 -11.91 8.60 -7.00
N GLY A 9 -11.08 9.59 -6.72
CA GLY A 9 -9.91 9.42 -5.87
C GLY A 9 -9.50 10.67 -5.09
N SER A 10 -8.49 10.52 -4.23
CA SER A 10 -7.84 11.62 -3.51
C SER A 10 -6.33 11.60 -3.76
N GLN A 11 -5.71 12.79 -3.86
CA GLN A 11 -4.26 12.94 -4.00
C GLN A 11 -3.49 12.64 -2.71
N MET A 12 -4.20 12.45 -1.60
CA MET A 12 -3.65 12.06 -0.29
C MET A 12 -4.03 10.61 0.06
N SER A 13 -4.36 9.81 -0.95
CA SER A 13 -4.78 8.42 -0.81
C SER A 13 -3.80 7.52 -1.57
N PRO A 14 -3.00 6.69 -0.87
CA PRO A 14 -2.02 5.82 -1.53
C PRO A 14 -2.73 4.87 -2.51
N TYR A 15 -3.87 4.31 -2.12
CA TYR A 15 -4.67 3.42 -2.95
C TYR A 15 -5.20 4.10 -4.22
N SER A 16 -5.56 5.39 -4.14
CA SER A 16 -6.04 6.13 -5.32
C SER A 16 -4.90 6.44 -6.28
N ILE A 17 -3.73 6.82 -5.75
CA ILE A 17 -2.52 7.05 -6.55
C ILE A 17 -2.05 5.75 -7.20
N LYS A 18 -2.07 4.64 -6.46
CA LYS A 18 -1.78 3.29 -6.95
C LYS A 18 -2.60 2.93 -8.19
N VAL A 19 -3.92 3.07 -8.13
CA VAL A 19 -4.81 2.79 -9.28
C VAL A 19 -4.52 3.73 -10.45
N ARG A 20 -4.33 5.04 -10.19
CA ARG A 20 -4.01 5.99 -11.26
C ARG A 20 -2.66 5.70 -11.91
N SER A 21 -1.65 5.41 -11.11
CA SER A 21 -0.30 5.01 -11.55
C SER A 21 -0.37 3.78 -12.46
N TYR A 22 -1.11 2.76 -12.05
CA TYR A 22 -1.35 1.56 -12.85
C TYR A 22 -2.02 1.90 -14.19
N CYS A 23 -3.12 2.66 -14.19
CA CYS A 23 -3.80 3.05 -15.42
C CYS A 23 -2.89 3.86 -16.37
N ARG A 24 -2.01 4.71 -15.83
CA ARG A 24 -1.01 5.45 -16.62
C ARG A 24 0.01 4.52 -17.26
N TYR A 25 0.59 3.58 -16.51
CA TYR A 25 1.55 2.60 -17.03
C TYR A 25 0.95 1.73 -18.14
N LYS A 26 -0.27 1.22 -17.90
CA LYS A 26 -1.02 0.41 -18.88
C LYS A 26 -1.58 1.22 -20.05
N GLN A 27 -1.45 2.55 -20.02
CA GLN A 27 -2.03 3.47 -20.99
C GLN A 27 -3.55 3.28 -21.17
N ILE A 28 -4.26 2.96 -20.08
CA ILE A 28 -5.71 2.86 -20.07
C ILE A 28 -6.29 4.28 -20.08
N PRO A 29 -7.13 4.65 -21.06
CA PRO A 29 -7.76 5.96 -21.09
C PRO A 29 -8.62 6.20 -19.84
N HIS A 30 -8.24 7.20 -19.04
CA HIS A 30 -8.92 7.50 -17.79
C HIS A 30 -8.95 9.01 -17.51
N VAL A 31 -9.91 9.41 -16.68
CA VAL A 31 -9.99 10.74 -16.09
C VAL A 31 -9.94 10.63 -14.58
N TRP A 32 -9.24 11.57 -13.95
CA TRP A 32 -9.19 11.70 -12.51
C TRP A 32 -10.32 12.61 -12.03
N ILE A 33 -11.16 12.11 -11.14
CA ILE A 33 -12.22 12.85 -10.49
C ILE A 33 -11.85 12.98 -9.02
N ALA A 34 -11.46 14.18 -8.60
CA ALA A 34 -11.21 14.46 -7.19
C ALA A 34 -12.50 14.26 -6.38
N ARG A 35 -12.50 13.30 -5.46
CA ARG A 35 -13.68 12.98 -4.66
C ARG A 35 -13.96 14.12 -3.67
N GLY A 36 -15.16 14.69 -3.73
CA GLY A 36 -15.60 15.75 -2.83
C GLY A 36 -17.12 15.93 -2.82
N PRO A 37 -17.68 16.79 -1.96
CA PRO A 37 -19.13 16.94 -1.80
C PRO A 37 -19.90 17.18 -3.11
N GLY A 38 -19.31 17.94 -4.04
CA GLY A 38 -19.94 18.28 -5.33
C GLY A 38 -20.15 17.12 -6.32
N ASN A 39 -19.58 15.94 -6.08
CA ASN A 39 -19.78 14.75 -6.93
C ASN A 39 -20.29 13.53 -6.14
N ASP A 40 -20.87 13.75 -4.97
CA ASP A 40 -21.32 12.68 -4.07
C ASP A 40 -22.46 11.84 -4.68
N GLU A 41 -23.40 12.46 -5.39
CA GLU A 41 -24.47 11.75 -6.08
C GLU A 41 -23.93 10.80 -7.17
N GLU A 42 -23.05 11.30 -8.04
CA GLU A 42 -22.42 10.47 -9.08
C GLU A 42 -21.60 9.34 -8.46
N TYR A 43 -20.78 9.66 -7.46
CA TYR A 43 -19.96 8.68 -6.75
C TYR A 43 -20.78 7.52 -6.16
N ARG A 44 -21.92 7.83 -5.51
CA ARG A 44 -22.80 6.81 -4.89
C ARG A 44 -23.47 5.88 -5.89
N ARG A 45 -23.52 6.23 -7.18
CA ARG A 45 -24.00 5.31 -8.23
C ARG A 45 -23.07 4.12 -8.45
N PHE A 46 -21.78 4.28 -8.15
CA PHE A 46 -20.74 3.27 -8.41
C PHE A 46 -20.15 2.69 -7.14
N ALA A 47 -20.08 3.47 -6.06
CA ALA A 47 -19.50 3.09 -4.79
C ALA A 47 -20.48 2.27 -3.93
N LYS A 48 -20.05 1.08 -3.48
CA LYS A 48 -20.76 0.27 -2.49
C LYS A 48 -20.40 0.68 -1.06
N LEU A 49 -19.16 1.10 -0.84
CA LEU A 49 -18.64 1.62 0.43
C LEU A 49 -18.14 3.06 0.24
N PRO A 50 -18.21 3.93 1.26
CA PRO A 50 -17.76 5.32 1.18
C PRO A 50 -16.22 5.43 1.29
N ILE A 51 -15.50 4.72 0.43
CA ILE A 51 -14.04 4.67 0.35
C ILE A 51 -13.53 5.02 -1.06
N VAL A 52 -12.29 5.49 -1.13
CA VAL A 52 -11.57 5.75 -2.38
C VAL A 52 -10.36 4.82 -2.48
N PRO A 53 -9.95 4.40 -3.69
CA PRO A 53 -10.54 4.76 -4.98
C PRO A 53 -11.85 4.04 -5.28
N THR A 54 -12.67 4.65 -6.14
CA THR A 54 -13.76 3.98 -6.85
C THR A 54 -13.61 4.26 -8.33
N VAL A 55 -13.70 3.23 -9.17
CA VAL A 55 -13.58 3.35 -10.62
C VAL A 55 -14.91 3.06 -11.27
N ALA A 56 -15.40 3.99 -12.10
CA ALA A 56 -16.50 3.73 -13.00
C ALA A 56 -15.95 3.36 -14.39
N THR A 57 -16.38 2.22 -14.92
CA THR A 57 -16.00 1.75 -16.26
C THR A 57 -16.66 2.60 -17.35
N PRO A 58 -16.22 2.49 -18.62
CA PRO A 58 -16.93 3.07 -19.77
C PRO A 58 -18.40 2.60 -19.86
N ASP A 59 -18.67 1.38 -19.42
CA ASP A 59 -20.01 0.75 -19.39
C ASP A 59 -20.81 1.01 -18.09
N ASP A 60 -20.47 2.08 -17.34
CA ASP A 60 -21.14 2.50 -16.10
C ASP A 60 -21.18 1.43 -14.98
N GLN A 61 -20.18 0.55 -14.91
CA GLN A 61 -20.00 -0.40 -13.79
C GLN A 61 -19.03 0.17 -12.75
N GLY A 62 -19.35 -0.05 -11.47
CA GLY A 62 -18.51 0.39 -10.34
C GLY A 62 -17.52 -0.69 -9.88
N MET A 63 -16.29 -0.29 -9.63
CA MET A 63 -15.20 -1.12 -9.07
C MET A 63 -14.61 -0.42 -7.83
N GLN A 64 -14.33 -1.17 -6.78
CA GLN A 64 -13.76 -0.67 -5.51
C GLN A 64 -12.65 -1.58 -5.02
N ASP A 65 -11.83 -1.05 -4.10
CA ASP A 65 -10.58 -1.63 -3.59
C ASP A 65 -9.47 -1.70 -4.64
N SER A 66 -8.28 -1.21 -4.30
CA SER A 66 -7.22 -0.98 -5.29
C SER A 66 -6.71 -2.28 -5.94
N THR A 67 -6.57 -3.35 -5.15
CA THR A 67 -6.12 -4.67 -5.59
C THR A 67 -7.13 -5.31 -6.56
N PRO A 68 -8.44 -5.50 -6.22
CA PRO A 68 -9.41 -6.01 -7.19
C PRO A 68 -9.56 -5.14 -8.43
N ILE A 69 -9.44 -3.81 -8.30
CA ILE A 69 -9.46 -2.90 -9.46
C ILE A 69 -8.32 -3.25 -10.41
N ILE A 70 -7.10 -3.33 -9.92
CA ILE A 70 -5.92 -3.61 -10.74
C ILE A 70 -6.01 -5.02 -11.34
N GLU A 71 -6.41 -6.03 -10.58
CA GLU A 71 -6.54 -7.41 -11.09
C GLU A 71 -7.55 -7.51 -12.23
N ALA A 72 -8.72 -6.89 -12.08
CA ALA A 72 -9.75 -6.89 -13.13
C ALA A 72 -9.31 -6.13 -14.38
N LEU A 73 -8.56 -5.02 -14.23
CA LEU A 73 -7.99 -4.30 -15.35
C LEU A 73 -6.85 -5.08 -16.01
N GLU A 74 -5.99 -5.75 -15.24
CA GLU A 74 -4.88 -6.55 -15.75
C GLU A 74 -5.39 -7.70 -16.63
N ALA A 75 -6.45 -8.38 -16.19
CA ALA A 75 -7.11 -9.41 -16.98
C ALA A 75 -7.71 -8.86 -18.30
N LYS A 76 -8.19 -7.61 -18.29
CA LYS A 76 -8.79 -6.96 -19.47
C LYS A 76 -7.76 -6.36 -20.43
N PHE A 77 -6.61 -5.93 -19.93
CA PHE A 77 -5.57 -5.23 -20.68
C PHE A 77 -4.22 -5.97 -20.59
N PRO A 78 -3.98 -7.01 -21.40
CA PRO A 78 -2.81 -7.89 -21.25
C PRO A 78 -1.46 -7.28 -21.69
N VAL A 79 -1.48 -6.16 -22.42
CA VAL A 79 -0.26 -5.49 -22.91
C VAL A 79 0.49 -4.81 -21.74
N ARG A 80 1.82 -4.95 -21.69
CA ARG A 80 2.69 -4.53 -20.57
C ARG A 80 2.27 -5.18 -19.24
N PRO A 81 2.46 -6.50 -19.08
CA PRO A 81 2.05 -7.18 -17.86
C PRO A 81 2.79 -6.63 -16.64
N VAL A 82 2.10 -6.56 -15.50
CA VAL A 82 2.72 -6.18 -14.21
C VAL A 82 3.12 -7.40 -13.37
N HIS A 83 2.91 -8.60 -13.89
CA HIS A 83 3.36 -9.84 -13.27
C HIS A 83 4.57 -10.38 -14.04
N PRO A 84 5.68 -10.70 -13.33
CA PRO A 84 6.75 -11.52 -13.89
C PRO A 84 6.20 -12.82 -14.48
N ALA A 85 6.82 -13.30 -15.57
CA ALA A 85 6.43 -14.57 -16.18
C ALA A 85 6.84 -15.78 -15.32
N ASP A 86 7.91 -15.63 -14.53
CA ASP A 86 8.33 -16.61 -13.54
C ASP A 86 7.28 -16.71 -12.40
N PRO A 87 6.70 -17.89 -12.14
CA PRO A 87 5.65 -18.04 -11.13
C PRO A 87 6.09 -17.70 -9.70
N ALA A 88 7.36 -17.94 -9.34
CA ALA A 88 7.88 -17.62 -8.03
C ALA A 88 7.97 -16.10 -7.84
N LEU A 89 8.55 -15.39 -8.82
CA LEU A 89 8.63 -13.93 -8.81
C LEU A 89 7.24 -13.28 -8.89
N ALA A 90 6.31 -13.87 -9.65
CA ALA A 90 4.93 -13.40 -9.70
C ALA A 90 4.26 -13.43 -8.32
N PHE A 91 4.42 -14.54 -7.58
CA PHE A 91 3.90 -14.64 -6.22
C PHE A 91 4.63 -13.70 -5.25
N ILE A 92 5.95 -13.60 -5.33
CA ILE A 92 6.72 -12.67 -4.49
C ILE A 92 6.25 -11.23 -4.71
N SER A 93 5.96 -10.85 -5.96
CA SER A 93 5.37 -9.55 -6.27
C SER A 93 3.98 -9.36 -5.65
N VAL A 94 3.15 -10.40 -5.59
CA VAL A 94 1.84 -10.36 -4.89
C VAL A 94 2.03 -10.22 -3.39
N LEU A 95 2.99 -10.93 -2.79
CA LEU A 95 3.30 -10.80 -1.36
C LEU A 95 3.73 -9.38 -1.00
N ILE A 96 4.57 -8.75 -1.83
CA ILE A 96 5.01 -7.37 -1.62
C ILE A 96 3.86 -6.37 -1.82
N GLU A 97 2.95 -6.63 -2.76
CA GLU A 97 1.78 -5.77 -2.97
C GLU A 97 0.85 -5.76 -1.75
N GLU A 98 0.54 -6.95 -1.22
CA GLU A 98 -0.25 -7.12 0.00
C GLU A 98 0.47 -6.52 1.22
N PHE A 99 1.79 -6.73 1.33
CA PHE A 99 2.62 -6.07 2.35
C PHE A 99 2.52 -4.55 2.27
N GLY A 100 2.57 -3.97 1.07
CA GLY A 100 2.42 -2.55 0.84
C GLY A 100 1.05 -2.04 1.31
N ASP A 101 -0.03 -2.69 0.87
CA ASP A 101 -1.38 -2.25 1.20
C ASP A 101 -1.67 -2.30 2.70
N GLU A 102 -1.16 -3.32 3.41
CA GLU A 102 -1.49 -3.47 4.83
C GLU A 102 -0.43 -2.90 5.77
N TRP A 103 0.83 -3.34 5.63
CA TRP A 103 1.92 -2.89 6.49
C TRP A 103 2.43 -1.51 6.08
N GLY A 104 2.59 -1.24 4.79
CA GLY A 104 3.00 0.08 4.29
C GLY A 104 2.03 1.18 4.71
N ASN A 105 0.72 0.91 4.62
CA ASN A 105 -0.31 1.83 5.12
C ASN A 105 -0.20 2.08 6.63
N LYS A 106 0.10 1.06 7.44
CA LYS A 106 0.34 1.24 8.89
C LYS A 106 1.52 2.17 9.15
N LEU A 107 2.64 1.97 8.46
CA LEU A 107 3.81 2.83 8.60
C LEU A 107 3.50 4.28 8.21
N MET A 108 2.88 4.48 7.04
CA MET A 108 2.50 5.82 6.57
C MET A 108 1.49 6.49 7.50
N PHE A 109 0.41 5.79 7.88
CA PHE A 109 -0.67 6.36 8.68
C PHE A 109 -0.18 6.80 10.06
N HIS A 110 0.69 6.01 10.71
CA HIS A 110 1.30 6.42 11.96
C HIS A 110 2.03 7.75 11.81
N HIS A 111 2.95 7.85 10.84
CA HIS A 111 3.78 9.04 10.68
C HIS A 111 2.95 10.27 10.28
N ARG A 112 1.87 10.09 9.51
CA ARG A 112 0.97 11.17 9.11
C ARG A 112 0.16 11.76 10.26
N TRP A 113 -0.28 10.93 11.20
CA TRP A 113 -1.29 11.32 12.19
C TRP A 113 -0.80 11.33 13.65
N TYR A 114 0.44 10.93 13.91
CA TYR A 114 0.99 10.88 15.26
C TYR A 114 1.61 12.21 15.69
N ALA A 115 2.59 12.73 14.93
CA ALA A 115 3.23 13.99 15.25
C ALA A 115 2.32 15.18 14.88
N ALA A 116 2.28 16.20 15.74
CA ALA A 116 1.37 17.33 15.58
C ALA A 116 1.56 18.07 14.24
N VAL A 117 2.83 18.32 13.86
CA VAL A 117 3.16 19.03 12.61
C VAL A 117 2.66 18.28 11.37
N ASP A 118 2.75 16.95 11.37
CA ASP A 118 2.28 16.10 10.28
C ASP A 118 0.75 16.09 10.23
N ALA A 119 0.10 15.89 11.39
CA ALA A 119 -1.36 15.89 11.48
C ALA A 119 -1.97 17.23 11.05
N ASP A 120 -1.33 18.35 11.42
CA ASP A 120 -1.76 19.70 11.04
C ASP A 120 -1.63 19.91 9.52
N ALA A 121 -0.46 19.59 8.94
CA ALA A 121 -0.20 19.73 7.51
C ALA A 121 -1.12 18.84 6.66
N SER A 122 -1.30 17.59 7.06
CA SER A 122 -2.14 16.62 6.37
C SER A 122 -3.63 16.97 6.46
N ALA A 123 -4.12 17.40 7.62
CA ALA A 123 -5.51 17.85 7.77
C ALA A 123 -5.81 19.09 6.93
N GLN A 124 -4.91 20.08 6.92
CA GLN A 124 -5.04 21.28 6.12
C GLN A 124 -5.08 20.96 4.62
N THR A 125 -4.21 20.06 4.17
CA THR A 125 -4.15 19.64 2.76
C THR A 125 -5.44 18.93 2.35
N LEU A 126 -5.93 17.98 3.16
CA LEU A 126 -7.18 17.28 2.91
C LEU A 126 -8.40 18.22 2.89
N ALA A 127 -8.45 19.21 3.78
CA ALA A 127 -9.52 20.20 3.80
C ALA A 127 -9.53 21.05 2.53
N ARG A 128 -8.38 21.55 2.09
CA ARG A 128 -8.24 22.32 0.84
C ARG A 128 -8.57 21.50 -0.40
N LEU A 129 -8.20 20.22 -0.42
CA LEU A 129 -8.58 19.31 -1.52
C LEU A 129 -10.10 19.05 -1.56
N SER A 130 -10.75 19.03 -0.41
CA SER A 130 -12.20 18.79 -0.30
C SER A 130 -13.02 20.04 -0.61
N LEU A 131 -12.47 21.23 -0.33
CA LEU A 131 -13.11 22.54 -0.46
C LEU A 131 -12.23 23.50 -1.29
N PRO A 132 -11.99 23.22 -2.59
CA PRO A 132 -11.02 23.96 -3.40
C PRO A 132 -11.42 25.42 -3.70
N THR A 133 -12.71 25.76 -3.52
CA THR A 133 -13.29 27.08 -3.86
C THR A 133 -13.87 27.82 -2.66
N GLU A 134 -13.84 27.22 -1.47
CA GLU A 134 -14.45 27.79 -0.26
C GLU A 134 -13.50 28.76 0.45
N ASN A 135 -14.04 29.52 1.41
CA ASN A 135 -13.26 30.50 2.17
C ASN A 135 -12.40 29.87 3.27
N GLU A 136 -11.51 30.68 3.86
CA GLU A 136 -10.56 30.24 4.89
C GLU A 136 -11.24 29.76 6.18
N GLU A 137 -12.39 30.32 6.55
CA GLU A 137 -13.15 29.91 7.74
C GLU A 137 -13.69 28.48 7.58
N GLN A 138 -14.29 28.17 6.43
CA GLN A 138 -14.80 26.84 6.10
C GLN A 138 -13.67 25.81 6.02
N VAL A 139 -12.54 26.17 5.38
CA VAL A 139 -11.35 25.31 5.33
C VAL A 139 -10.82 25.04 6.74
N THR A 140 -10.70 26.05 7.59
CA THR A 140 -10.23 25.91 8.98
C THR A 140 -11.14 24.99 9.80
N GLY A 141 -12.46 25.16 9.67
CA GLY A 141 -13.44 24.29 10.33
C GLY A 141 -13.31 22.82 9.90
N LEU A 142 -13.16 22.57 8.59
CA LEU A 142 -12.97 21.22 8.07
C LEU A 142 -11.59 20.63 8.46
N THR A 143 -10.53 21.44 8.48
CA THR A 143 -9.20 21.04 8.96
C THR A 143 -9.28 20.52 10.39
N ALA A 144 -9.92 21.26 11.30
CA ALA A 144 -10.09 20.85 12.69
C ALA A 144 -10.88 19.53 12.81
N MET A 145 -11.94 19.37 12.03
CA MET A 145 -12.75 18.15 12.00
C MET A 145 -11.95 16.94 11.49
N ILE A 146 -11.21 17.08 10.38
CA ILE A 146 -10.39 16.02 9.80
C ILE A 146 -9.30 15.60 10.80
N ARG A 147 -8.60 16.59 11.37
CA ARG A 147 -7.56 16.35 12.36
C ARG A 147 -8.08 15.53 13.52
N ALA A 148 -9.15 15.99 14.19
CA ALA A 148 -9.73 15.30 15.34
C ALA A 148 -10.18 13.87 14.99
N ARG A 149 -10.79 13.68 13.82
CA ARG A 149 -11.24 12.37 13.35
C ARG A 149 -10.07 11.42 13.08
N MET A 150 -9.02 11.90 12.44
CA MET A 150 -7.94 11.04 11.94
C MET A 150 -6.91 10.70 13.03
N THR A 151 -6.57 11.64 13.91
CA THR A 151 -5.69 11.35 15.07
C THR A 151 -6.35 10.35 16.03
N GLY A 152 -7.68 10.40 16.19
CA GLY A 152 -8.45 9.42 16.97
C GLY A 152 -8.45 7.99 16.41
N ARG A 153 -7.95 7.77 15.19
CA ARG A 153 -7.91 6.47 14.50
C ARG A 153 -6.56 5.75 14.61
N GLY A 154 -5.57 6.34 15.30
CA GLY A 154 -4.24 5.73 15.44
C GLY A 154 -4.27 4.30 16.00
N HIS A 155 -5.20 4.00 16.90
CA HIS A 155 -5.34 2.66 17.49
C HIS A 155 -5.61 1.56 16.45
N PHE A 156 -6.31 1.84 15.34
CA PHE A 156 -6.54 0.84 14.28
C PHE A 156 -5.25 0.38 13.63
N VAL A 157 -4.25 1.25 13.56
CA VAL A 157 -2.93 0.91 13.02
C VAL A 157 -1.91 0.69 14.15
N GLY A 158 -2.36 0.40 15.37
CA GLY A 158 -1.48 0.14 16.52
C GLY A 158 -0.53 1.31 16.82
N SER A 159 -0.92 2.54 16.48
CA SER A 159 -0.16 3.77 16.75
C SER A 159 -0.46 4.27 18.16
N SER A 160 0.58 4.38 18.99
CA SER A 160 0.56 4.90 20.36
C SER A 160 1.97 5.36 20.76
N ASP A 161 2.11 6.04 21.90
CA ASP A 161 3.43 6.41 22.44
C ASP A 161 4.33 5.19 22.69
N ALA A 162 3.75 4.06 23.09
CA ALA A 162 4.49 2.82 23.36
C ALA A 162 5.03 2.19 22.07
N THR A 163 4.29 2.28 20.96
CA THR A 163 4.64 1.66 19.68
C THR A 163 5.30 2.62 18.69
N ALA A 164 5.27 3.93 18.94
CA ALA A 164 5.87 4.93 18.05
C ALA A 164 7.37 4.67 17.78
N PRO A 165 8.23 4.38 18.79
CA PRO A 165 9.63 4.03 18.53
C PRO A 165 9.78 2.76 17.68
N LEU A 166 8.88 1.79 17.83
CA LEU A 166 8.90 0.54 17.06
C LEU A 166 8.52 0.82 15.60
N ILE A 167 7.41 1.52 15.36
CA ILE A 167 6.92 1.85 14.01
C ILE A 167 7.95 2.70 13.26
N ARG A 168 8.61 3.63 13.94
CA ARG A 168 9.73 4.39 13.37
C ARG A 168 10.89 3.48 12.97
N ALA A 169 11.33 2.58 13.86
CA ALA A 169 12.40 1.64 13.55
C ALA A 169 12.04 0.71 12.38
N TYR A 170 10.78 0.26 12.30
CA TYR A 170 10.28 -0.55 11.20
C TYR A 170 10.36 0.21 9.86
N LEU A 171 10.00 1.49 9.84
CA LEU A 171 10.12 2.31 8.64
C LEU A 171 11.59 2.53 8.26
N GLU A 172 12.44 2.93 9.19
CA GLU A 172 13.86 3.20 8.92
C GLU A 172 14.59 1.96 8.38
N GLU A 173 14.30 0.78 8.96
CA GLU A 173 14.85 -0.49 8.45
C GLU A 173 14.32 -0.82 7.05
N LEU A 174 13.02 -0.63 6.78
CA LEU A 174 12.46 -0.83 5.44
C LEU A 174 13.13 0.09 4.41
N LEU A 175 13.35 1.35 4.77
CA LEU A 175 14.01 2.33 3.92
C LEU A 175 15.46 1.92 3.59
N ASP A 176 16.22 1.41 4.55
CA ASP A 176 17.60 0.94 4.31
C ASP A 176 17.65 -0.23 3.32
N LEU A 177 16.72 -1.19 3.50
CA LEU A 177 16.63 -2.36 2.64
C LEU A 177 16.23 -1.97 1.22
N LEU A 178 15.24 -1.08 1.07
CA LEU A 178 14.81 -0.58 -0.24
C LEU A 178 15.88 0.30 -0.90
N GLU A 179 16.57 1.14 -0.15
CA GLU A 179 17.66 1.99 -0.67
C GLU A 179 18.77 1.12 -1.26
N THR A 180 19.16 0.07 -0.54
CA THR A 180 20.14 -0.92 -1.03
C THR A 180 19.64 -1.65 -2.28
N HIS A 181 18.37 -2.04 -2.31
CA HIS A 181 17.80 -2.80 -3.42
C HIS A 181 17.64 -1.97 -4.70
N LEU A 182 17.23 -0.71 -4.55
CA LEU A 182 16.92 0.21 -5.65
C LEU A 182 18.15 0.99 -6.15
N ALA A 183 19.30 0.90 -5.47
CA ALA A 183 20.55 1.56 -5.88
C ALA A 183 20.89 1.32 -7.36
N ASP A 184 20.74 0.07 -7.83
CA ASP A 184 21.03 -0.34 -9.20
C ASP A 184 19.76 -0.70 -10.01
N ARG A 185 18.56 -0.40 -9.47
CA ARG A 185 17.29 -0.84 -10.06
C ARG A 185 16.26 0.26 -10.14
N LYS A 186 15.53 0.30 -11.26
CA LYS A 186 14.43 1.24 -11.44
C LYS A 186 13.16 0.81 -10.70
N TYR A 187 12.97 -0.48 -10.51
CA TYR A 187 11.79 -1.09 -9.89
C TYR A 187 12.20 -2.34 -9.11
N LEU A 188 11.33 -2.83 -8.23
CA LEU A 188 11.62 -3.96 -7.33
C LEU A 188 11.99 -5.27 -8.04
N PHE A 189 11.63 -5.41 -9.31
CA PHE A 189 11.89 -6.60 -10.12
C PHE A 189 12.70 -6.29 -11.38
N GLY A 190 13.32 -5.11 -11.50
CA GLY A 190 14.22 -4.75 -12.60
C GLY A 190 13.81 -3.50 -13.38
N GLY A 191 13.69 -3.62 -14.71
CA GLY A 191 13.56 -2.50 -15.63
C GLY A 191 12.14 -1.93 -15.81
N ARG A 192 11.10 -2.60 -15.29
CA ARG A 192 9.70 -2.15 -15.37
C ARG A 192 8.95 -2.46 -14.07
N PRO A 193 7.84 -1.77 -13.74
CA PRO A 193 7.13 -1.98 -12.48
C PRO A 193 6.42 -3.34 -12.46
N ALA A 194 6.54 -4.04 -11.34
CA ALA A 194 5.73 -5.20 -11.02
C ALA A 194 4.54 -4.79 -10.12
N PHE A 195 3.62 -5.72 -9.90
CA PHE A 195 2.47 -5.54 -9.03
C PHE A 195 2.85 -5.04 -7.62
N GLY A 196 3.98 -5.53 -7.08
CA GLY A 196 4.53 -5.14 -5.79
C GLY A 196 4.95 -3.66 -5.73
N ASP A 197 5.47 -3.12 -6.83
CA ASP A 197 5.83 -1.70 -6.90
C ASP A 197 4.60 -0.80 -6.69
N PHE A 198 3.47 -1.15 -7.31
CA PHE A 198 2.23 -0.37 -7.20
C PHE A 198 1.68 -0.35 -5.78
N GLY A 199 1.77 -1.46 -5.05
CA GLY A 199 1.35 -1.55 -3.64
C GLY A 199 2.23 -0.72 -2.71
N LEU A 200 3.55 -0.90 -2.78
CA LEU A 200 4.47 -0.33 -1.80
C LEU A 200 4.86 1.13 -2.08
N ALA A 201 5.15 1.49 -3.34
CA ALA A 201 5.63 2.82 -3.68
C ALA A 201 4.61 3.91 -3.35
N ALA A 202 3.32 3.63 -3.54
CA ALA A 202 2.26 4.60 -3.26
C ALA A 202 2.19 4.97 -1.77
N GLN A 203 2.46 4.03 -0.87
CA GLN A 203 2.48 4.27 0.58
C GLN A 203 3.68 5.14 0.97
N LEU A 204 4.85 4.85 0.42
CA LEU A 204 6.06 5.61 0.71
C LEU A 204 6.05 6.99 0.04
N TYR A 205 5.43 7.13 -1.13
CA TYR A 205 5.14 8.43 -1.73
C TYR A 205 4.27 9.28 -0.81
N GLU A 206 3.18 8.72 -0.29
CA GLU A 206 2.28 9.41 0.66
C GLU A 206 3.01 9.75 1.97
N ALA A 207 3.87 8.88 2.47
CA ALA A 207 4.72 9.23 3.61
C ALA A 207 5.70 10.37 3.26
N SER A 208 6.22 10.45 2.03
CA SER A 208 7.24 11.44 1.65
C SER A 208 6.75 12.89 1.60
N ILE A 209 5.44 13.09 1.51
CA ILE A 209 4.83 14.43 1.45
C ILE A 209 4.51 15.00 2.85
N ASP A 210 4.54 14.17 3.89
CA ASP A 210 4.37 14.61 5.28
C ASP A 210 5.69 15.20 5.83
N PRO A 211 5.66 16.30 6.62
CA PRO A 211 6.87 17.01 7.04
C PRO A 211 7.97 16.17 7.70
N THR A 212 7.64 15.39 8.74
CA THR A 212 8.62 14.65 9.55
C THR A 212 9.17 13.47 8.78
N VAL A 213 8.29 12.58 8.31
CA VAL A 213 8.70 11.36 7.61
C VAL A 213 9.27 11.66 6.23
N GLY A 214 8.79 12.71 5.56
CA GLY A 214 9.39 13.19 4.32
C GLY A 214 10.82 13.69 4.51
N SER A 215 11.15 14.29 5.66
CA SER A 215 12.54 14.64 5.99
C SER A 215 13.41 13.38 6.19
N ILE A 216 12.88 12.37 6.88
CA ILE A 216 13.56 11.07 7.09
C ILE A 216 13.85 10.40 5.74
N ILE A 217 12.84 10.27 4.87
CA ILE A 217 13.01 9.62 3.56
C ILE A 217 14.04 10.37 2.70
N ARG A 218 13.96 11.70 2.61
CA ARG A 218 14.92 12.52 1.84
C ARG A 218 16.36 12.39 2.34
N GLY A 219 16.56 12.34 3.66
CA GLY A 219 17.88 12.27 4.26
C GLY A 219 18.49 10.86 4.28
N ARG A 220 17.66 9.82 4.34
CA ARG A 220 18.09 8.43 4.54
C ARG A 220 18.05 7.58 3.29
N ALA A 221 17.05 7.78 2.43
CA ALA A 221 16.75 6.89 1.31
C ALA A 221 16.33 7.68 0.05
N PRO A 222 17.25 8.49 -0.53
CA PRO A 222 16.96 9.29 -1.71
C PRO A 222 16.60 8.46 -2.95
N THR A 223 17.19 7.26 -3.12
CA THR A 223 16.87 6.39 -4.25
C THR A 223 15.45 5.82 -4.14
N VAL A 224 15.01 5.52 -2.92
CA VAL A 224 13.60 5.18 -2.64
C VAL A 224 12.67 6.33 -3.03
N LEU A 225 13.04 7.57 -2.71
CA LEU A 225 12.23 8.73 -3.10
C LEU A 225 12.14 8.91 -4.62
N ASP A 226 13.24 8.72 -5.33
CA ASP A 226 13.26 8.75 -6.80
C ASP A 226 12.37 7.66 -7.41
N TRP A 227 12.37 6.47 -6.82
CA TRP A 227 11.45 5.39 -7.19
C TRP A 227 9.98 5.76 -6.92
N CYS A 228 9.65 6.35 -5.78
CA CYS A 228 8.31 6.86 -5.48
C CYS A 228 7.84 7.88 -6.53
N TYR A 229 8.69 8.84 -6.91
CA TYR A 229 8.35 9.82 -7.94
C TYR A 229 8.19 9.19 -9.32
N ARG A 230 9.07 8.25 -9.68
CA ARG A 230 8.94 7.47 -10.92
C ARG A 230 7.63 6.68 -10.97
N MET A 231 7.19 6.15 -9.84
CA MET A 231 5.93 5.40 -9.74
C MET A 231 4.67 6.28 -9.88
N ILE A 232 4.76 7.61 -9.92
CA ILE A 232 3.60 8.45 -10.27
C ILE A 232 3.25 8.34 -11.75
N GLU A 233 4.25 8.12 -12.61
CA GLU A 233 4.14 7.90 -14.06
C GLU A 233 5.16 6.83 -14.50
N PRO A 234 4.91 5.54 -14.17
CA PRO A 234 5.88 4.48 -14.40
C PRO A 234 6.10 4.24 -15.90
N ARG A 235 7.25 3.68 -16.24
CA ARG A 235 7.65 3.35 -17.61
C ARG A 235 8.17 1.93 -17.68
N ASP A 236 8.11 1.35 -18.88
CA ASP A 236 8.81 0.12 -19.21
C ASP A 236 10.18 0.49 -19.77
N ASP A 237 11.21 0.42 -18.92
CA ASP A 237 12.59 0.75 -19.27
C ASP A 237 13.45 -0.52 -19.42
N GLY A 238 12.87 -1.72 -19.36
CA GLY A 238 13.60 -2.98 -19.45
C GLY A 238 12.87 -4.22 -18.89
N PRO A 239 13.50 -5.40 -18.98
CA PRO A 239 12.88 -6.65 -18.55
C PRO A 239 12.78 -6.76 -17.03
N PHE A 240 11.95 -7.69 -16.57
CA PHE A 240 12.08 -8.23 -15.22
C PHE A 240 13.38 -9.03 -15.12
N GLU A 241 14.05 -8.96 -13.98
CA GLU A 241 15.26 -9.72 -13.67
C GLU A 241 14.93 -11.13 -13.18
N THR A 242 15.93 -12.03 -13.19
CA THR A 242 15.79 -13.37 -12.61
C THR A 242 15.94 -13.33 -11.09
N TRP A 243 15.49 -14.39 -10.41
CA TRP A 243 15.65 -14.51 -8.97
C TRP A 243 17.10 -14.43 -8.52
N GLU A 244 18.05 -15.02 -9.27
CA GLU A 244 19.48 -15.02 -8.95
C GLU A 244 20.06 -13.60 -8.92
N SER A 245 19.62 -12.73 -9.83
CA SER A 245 20.00 -11.33 -9.86
C SER A 245 19.39 -10.55 -8.69
N LEU A 246 18.10 -10.82 -8.38
CA LEU A 246 17.34 -10.12 -7.34
C LEU A 246 17.72 -10.57 -5.92
N LYS A 247 18.07 -11.85 -5.74
CA LYS A 247 18.26 -12.52 -4.44
C LYS A 247 19.14 -11.73 -3.47
N PRO A 248 20.32 -11.19 -3.85
CA PRO A 248 21.22 -10.54 -2.89
C PRO A 248 20.59 -9.37 -2.12
N THR A 249 19.65 -8.63 -2.73
CA THR A 249 19.04 -7.45 -2.11
C THR A 249 17.53 -7.57 -1.90
N LEU A 250 16.85 -8.47 -2.63
CA LEU A 250 15.42 -8.74 -2.42
C LEU A 250 15.17 -9.73 -1.26
N SER A 251 16.04 -10.70 -1.04
CA SER A 251 15.89 -11.63 0.10
C SER A 251 15.82 -10.93 1.47
N PRO A 252 16.67 -9.93 1.77
CA PRO A 252 16.54 -9.14 3.00
C PRO A 252 15.17 -8.46 3.17
N ILE A 253 14.57 -7.97 2.08
CA ILE A 253 13.21 -7.39 2.11
C ILE A 253 12.17 -8.49 2.42
N LEU A 254 12.30 -9.68 1.83
CA LEU A 254 11.42 -10.80 2.16
C LEU A 254 11.57 -11.24 3.62
N ALA A 255 12.80 -11.25 4.14
CA ALA A 255 13.04 -11.55 5.56
C ALA A 255 12.41 -10.51 6.49
N TYR A 256 12.43 -9.22 6.12
CA TYR A 256 11.69 -8.18 6.82
C TYR A 256 10.19 -8.48 6.84
N ILE A 257 9.61 -8.86 5.70
CA ILE A 257 8.19 -9.25 5.58
C ILE A 257 7.86 -10.44 6.49
N GLY A 258 8.70 -11.49 6.49
CA GLY A 258 8.55 -12.68 7.32
C GLY A 258 8.72 -12.43 8.83
N ARG A 259 9.47 -11.39 9.19
CA ARG A 259 9.74 -11.00 10.59
C ARG A 259 8.69 -10.07 11.18
N TYR A 260 8.09 -9.17 10.38
CA TYR A 260 7.17 -8.15 10.89
C TYR A 260 5.74 -8.31 10.40
N PHE A 261 5.54 -8.35 9.08
CA PHE A 261 4.19 -8.33 8.51
C PHE A 261 3.46 -9.65 8.68
N LEU A 262 4.09 -10.76 8.29
CA LEU A 262 3.43 -12.07 8.29
C LEU A 262 3.02 -12.58 9.68
N PRO A 263 3.85 -12.44 10.74
CA PRO A 263 3.44 -12.77 12.11
C PRO A 263 2.28 -11.89 12.59
N TRP A 264 2.30 -10.59 12.24
CA TRP A 264 1.26 -9.65 12.63
C TRP A 264 -0.09 -9.95 11.96
N THR A 265 -0.11 -10.22 10.66
CA THR A 265 -1.37 -10.50 9.95
C THR A 265 -1.98 -11.83 10.39
N ASP A 266 -1.15 -12.83 10.72
CA ASP A 266 -1.62 -14.08 11.31
C ASP A 266 -2.24 -13.87 12.70
N ALA A 267 -1.55 -13.13 13.59
CA ALA A 267 -2.07 -12.80 14.92
C ALA A 267 -3.39 -12.02 14.85
N ASN A 268 -3.49 -11.07 13.91
CA ASN A 268 -4.72 -10.35 13.62
C ASN A 268 -5.87 -11.28 13.21
N ALA A 269 -5.61 -12.21 12.28
CA ALA A 269 -6.62 -13.16 11.80
C ALA A 269 -7.09 -14.12 12.90
N ARG A 270 -6.16 -14.61 13.73
CA ARG A 270 -6.47 -15.45 14.90
C ARG A 270 -7.34 -14.72 15.92
N ALA A 271 -6.98 -13.49 16.26
CA ALA A 271 -7.73 -12.67 17.20
C ALA A 271 -9.18 -12.43 16.74
N LEU A 272 -9.41 -12.24 15.43
CA LEU A 272 -10.76 -12.15 14.88
C LEU A 272 -11.55 -13.45 15.00
N ALA A 273 -10.91 -14.59 14.70
CA ALA A 273 -11.53 -15.89 14.81
C ALA A 273 -11.92 -16.21 16.27
N GLU A 274 -11.11 -15.75 17.22
CA GLU A 274 -11.32 -15.91 18.67
C GLU A 274 -12.28 -14.86 19.26
N GLY A 275 -12.69 -13.84 18.49
CA GLY A 275 -13.54 -12.75 18.97
C GLY A 275 -12.85 -11.82 19.97
N ALA A 276 -11.51 -11.79 19.98
CA ALA A 276 -10.73 -10.96 20.87
C ALA A 276 -10.86 -9.47 20.52
N ALA A 277 -10.91 -8.60 21.53
CA ALA A 277 -10.95 -7.15 21.34
C ALA A 277 -9.58 -6.56 20.96
N GLU A 278 -8.50 -7.26 21.29
CA GLU A 278 -7.12 -6.86 21.09
C GLU A 278 -6.24 -8.11 20.91
N PHE A 279 -5.10 -7.96 20.24
CA PHE A 279 -4.06 -8.99 20.20
C PHE A 279 -2.68 -8.38 20.47
N SER A 280 -1.78 -9.24 20.95
CA SER A 280 -0.36 -8.94 21.13
C SER A 280 0.46 -9.93 20.32
N VAL A 281 1.47 -9.43 19.60
CA VAL A 281 2.39 -10.24 18.81
C VAL A 281 3.82 -9.77 19.06
N ASP A 282 4.75 -10.71 19.23
CA ASP A 282 6.18 -10.39 19.32
C ASP A 282 6.72 -10.11 17.92
N LEU A 283 7.21 -8.89 17.73
CA LEU A 283 7.83 -8.43 16.49
C LEU A 283 9.29 -8.07 16.79
N ALA A 284 10.19 -9.00 16.47
CA ALA A 284 11.62 -8.90 16.75
C ALA A 284 11.96 -8.65 18.24
N GLY A 285 11.34 -9.41 19.14
CA GLY A 285 11.59 -9.35 20.59
C GLY A 285 10.88 -8.22 21.31
N ARG A 286 9.93 -7.55 20.65
CA ARG A 286 9.15 -6.44 21.20
C ARG A 286 7.66 -6.70 21.02
N PRO A 287 6.85 -6.58 22.09
CA PRO A 287 5.41 -6.76 21.97
C PRO A 287 4.80 -5.62 21.15
N TYR A 288 3.95 -5.99 20.20
CA TYR A 288 3.16 -5.08 19.39
C TYR A 288 1.68 -5.38 19.60
N VAL A 289 0.91 -4.36 19.99
CA VAL A 289 -0.45 -4.51 20.49
C VAL A 289 -1.42 -3.64 19.69
N GLN A 290 -2.56 -4.21 19.28
CA GLN A 290 -3.65 -3.46 18.64
C GLN A 290 -4.98 -4.24 18.61
N PRO A 291 -6.10 -3.57 18.34
CA PRO A 291 -7.35 -4.22 17.95
C PRO A 291 -7.24 -4.95 16.61
N PRO A 292 -7.99 -6.04 16.42
CA PRO A 292 -8.03 -6.75 15.15
C PRO A 292 -8.79 -6.00 14.05
N GLN A 293 -8.37 -6.23 12.81
CA GLN A 293 -8.84 -5.58 11.59
C GLN A 293 -9.41 -6.61 10.61
N LYS A 294 -10.73 -6.53 10.39
CA LYS A 294 -11.50 -7.49 9.57
C LYS A 294 -11.01 -7.62 8.14
N TYR A 295 -10.53 -6.52 7.55
CA TYR A 295 -10.07 -6.51 6.16
C TYR A 295 -8.81 -7.37 6.00
N HIS A 296 -7.82 -7.23 6.89
CA HIS A 296 -6.55 -7.97 6.81
C HIS A 296 -6.69 -9.48 6.96
N ALA A 297 -7.68 -9.96 7.71
CA ALA A 297 -7.95 -11.41 7.76
C ALA A 297 -8.50 -11.95 6.42
N LYS A 298 -9.30 -11.15 5.71
CA LYS A 298 -9.81 -11.51 4.38
C LYS A 298 -8.68 -11.48 3.36
N SER A 299 -7.84 -10.45 3.38
CA SER A 299 -6.71 -10.32 2.46
C SER A 299 -5.66 -11.41 2.68
N LEU A 300 -5.34 -11.76 3.93
CA LEU A 300 -4.47 -12.91 4.25
C LEU A 300 -5.02 -14.23 3.71
N THR A 301 -6.33 -14.44 3.82
CA THR A 301 -6.98 -15.63 3.24
C THR A 301 -6.78 -15.68 1.73
N ALA A 302 -6.96 -14.55 1.05
CA ALA A 302 -6.72 -14.44 -0.40
C ALA A 302 -5.24 -14.66 -0.75
N LEU A 303 -4.31 -14.09 0.02
CA LEU A 303 -2.86 -14.28 -0.17
C LEU A 303 -2.46 -15.76 -0.03
N ARG A 304 -2.97 -16.46 1.00
CA ARG A 304 -2.76 -17.90 1.20
C ARG A 304 -3.34 -18.73 0.06
N ALA A 305 -4.51 -18.37 -0.45
CA ALA A 305 -5.09 -19.03 -1.62
C ALA A 305 -4.22 -18.84 -2.89
N LYS A 306 -3.72 -17.61 -3.14
CA LYS A 306 -2.79 -17.33 -4.23
C LYS A 306 -1.47 -18.11 -4.07
N ARG A 307 -0.96 -18.25 -2.84
CA ARG A 307 0.24 -19.07 -2.56
C ARG A 307 0.00 -20.54 -2.90
N ALA A 308 -1.13 -21.09 -2.49
CA ALA A 308 -1.49 -22.49 -2.69
C ALA A 308 -1.66 -22.84 -4.18
N ALA A 309 -2.03 -21.86 -5.01
CA ALA A 309 -2.15 -22.04 -6.46
C ALA A 309 -0.79 -22.13 -7.19
N VAL A 310 0.33 -21.79 -6.53
CA VAL A 310 1.68 -21.81 -7.13
C VAL A 310 2.45 -23.05 -6.67
N ASN A 311 2.55 -24.04 -7.56
CA ASN A 311 3.36 -25.24 -7.35
C ASN A 311 4.76 -25.06 -7.94
N ASP A 312 5.62 -24.34 -7.22
CA ASP A 312 7.00 -24.07 -7.61
C ASP A 312 7.98 -24.38 -6.44
N PRO A 313 8.91 -25.33 -6.60
CA PRO A 313 9.89 -25.68 -5.55
C PRO A 313 10.87 -24.55 -5.22
N GLY A 314 11.22 -23.72 -6.20
CA GLY A 314 12.10 -22.56 -6.01
C GLY A 314 11.45 -21.54 -5.06
N LEU A 315 10.17 -21.25 -5.28
CA LEU A 315 9.38 -20.39 -4.40
C LEU A 315 9.35 -20.92 -2.96
N ALA A 316 9.15 -22.23 -2.76
CA ALA A 316 9.13 -22.82 -1.43
C ALA A 316 10.46 -22.62 -0.69
N ALA A 317 11.59 -22.80 -1.37
CA ALA A 317 12.92 -22.56 -0.81
C ALA A 317 13.13 -21.08 -0.43
N VAL A 318 12.75 -20.15 -1.32
CA VAL A 318 12.86 -18.70 -1.07
C VAL A 318 12.04 -18.28 0.13
N LEU A 319 10.79 -18.71 0.22
CA LEU A 319 9.91 -18.36 1.34
C LEU A 319 10.37 -18.99 2.66
N ALA A 320 10.96 -20.18 2.63
CA ALA A 320 11.52 -20.82 3.82
C ALA A 320 12.77 -20.05 4.31
N GLU A 321 13.69 -19.70 3.40
CA GLU A 321 14.90 -18.90 3.71
C GLU A 321 14.52 -17.53 4.31
N ALA A 322 13.47 -16.89 3.80
CA ALA A 322 12.96 -15.61 4.30
C ALA A 322 12.09 -15.72 5.58
N GLY A 323 11.79 -16.93 6.08
CA GLY A 323 10.90 -17.12 7.23
C GLY A 323 9.42 -16.80 6.96
N CYS A 324 9.02 -16.73 5.70
CA CYS A 324 7.65 -16.44 5.25
C CYS A 324 6.76 -17.68 5.17
N ASP A 325 7.35 -18.83 4.82
CA ASP A 325 6.62 -20.03 4.41
C ASP A 325 5.60 -20.53 5.45
N ARG A 326 5.98 -20.58 6.74
CA ARG A 326 5.09 -21.03 7.82
C ARG A 326 3.79 -20.23 7.93
N TRP A 327 3.80 -18.97 7.52
CA TRP A 327 2.66 -18.05 7.64
C TRP A 327 1.73 -18.11 6.42
N LEU A 328 2.27 -18.55 5.28
CA LEU A 328 1.59 -18.55 3.99
C LEU A 328 0.98 -19.91 3.63
N ARG A 329 1.32 -20.95 4.38
CA ARG A 329 0.63 -22.25 4.31
C ARG A 329 -0.76 -22.11 4.93
N THR A 330 -1.77 -22.69 4.28
CA THR A 330 -3.09 -22.85 4.90
C THR A 330 -2.97 -23.77 6.10
N THR A 331 -3.35 -23.30 7.28
CA THR A 331 -3.57 -24.16 8.44
C THR A 331 -4.78 -25.04 8.13
N ASN A 332 -4.56 -26.33 7.90
CA ASN A 332 -5.62 -27.34 7.87
C ASN A 332 -6.28 -27.50 9.24
#